data_AF-A0A9J6EXM6-F1
#
_entry.id   AF-A0A9J6EXM6-F1
#
_cell.length_a   1.000
_cell.length_b   1.000
_cell.length_c   1.000
_cell.angle_alpha   90.00
_cell.angle_beta   90.00
_cell.angle_gamma   90.00
#
_symmetry.space_group_name_H-M   'P 1'
#
loop_
_entity.id
_entity.type
_entity.pdbx_description
1 polymer ?
#
loop_
_entity_poly.entity_id
_entity_poly.type
_entity_poly.pdbx_seq_one_letter_code
_entity_poly.pdbx_strand_id
1 'polypeptide(L)'
;MADQEEEAKAKKEVRVFGRPELASKVAMFQRKAEDHDRKQKDNPFSERWDGSASSALSKDDPRYGHPEEGSKTEKRGQQAGQLISSEVRVLCENVHEFGTEQPDGTRAITFGELFQALAGSVSAAAEKRNENTKEEESYAYIERIREIKKRENGDELVYVFVIEAFYELR
;
A
#
# COMPACT_ATOMS: atom_id res chain seq x y z
N MET A 1 -30.55 -34.41 -2.29
CA MET A 1 -30.25 -33.24 -1.42
C MET A 1 -29.76 -33.66 -0.04
N ALA A 2 -30.07 -34.87 0.46
CA ALA A 2 -29.54 -35.38 1.74
C ALA A 2 -28.09 -35.89 1.65
N ASP A 3 -27.61 -36.27 0.46
CA ASP A 3 -26.34 -37.00 0.32
C ASP A 3 -25.08 -36.11 0.42
N GLN A 4 -25.18 -34.82 0.09
CA GLN A 4 -24.02 -33.91 0.15
C GLN A 4 -23.74 -33.37 1.55
N GLU A 5 -24.73 -33.40 2.44
CA GLU A 5 -24.60 -32.97 3.83
C GLU A 5 -23.99 -34.09 4.70
N GLU A 6 -24.16 -35.35 4.29
CA GLU A 6 -23.56 -36.52 4.93
C GLU A 6 -22.07 -36.69 4.56
N GLU A 7 -21.69 -36.42 3.29
CA GLU A 7 -20.29 -36.46 2.84
C GLU A 7 -19.41 -35.40 3.53
N ALA A 8 -19.96 -34.21 3.83
CA ALA A 8 -19.23 -33.16 4.54
C ALA A 8 -18.88 -33.56 5.99
N LYS A 9 -19.70 -34.42 6.62
CA LYS A 9 -19.52 -34.89 7.99
C LYS A 9 -18.53 -36.05 8.12
N ALA A 10 -18.12 -36.64 7.00
CA ALA A 10 -17.14 -37.74 6.94
C ALA A 10 -15.67 -37.26 6.79
N LYS A 11 -15.38 -35.99 7.07
CA LYS A 11 -13.99 -35.53 7.28
C LYS A 11 -13.44 -36.21 8.53
N LYS A 12 -12.83 -37.39 8.35
CA LYS A 12 -12.19 -38.17 9.41
C LYS A 12 -11.28 -37.28 10.24
N GLU A 13 -11.64 -37.11 11.50
CA GLU A 13 -10.75 -36.60 12.54
C GLU A 13 -9.45 -37.42 12.47
N VAL A 14 -8.36 -36.81 12.00
CA VAL A 14 -7.06 -37.47 11.92
C VAL A 14 -6.54 -37.61 13.36
N ARG A 15 -6.84 -38.74 14.00
CA ARG A 15 -6.39 -39.05 15.36
C ARG A 15 -4.91 -39.42 15.34
N VAL A 16 -4.06 -38.41 15.56
CA VAL A 16 -2.63 -38.61 15.74
C VAL A 16 -2.36 -38.99 17.20
N PHE A 17 -2.24 -40.29 17.47
CA PHE A 17 -1.93 -40.78 18.81
C PHE A 17 -0.44 -40.60 19.16
N GLY A 18 -0.15 -40.21 20.41
CA GLY A 18 1.20 -40.21 20.99
C GLY A 18 2.11 -39.02 20.64
N ARG A 19 1.62 -38.01 19.90
CA ARG A 19 2.38 -36.78 19.58
C ARG A 19 1.49 -35.53 19.62
N PRO A 20 1.32 -34.87 20.78
CA PRO A 20 0.39 -33.74 20.93
C PRO A 20 0.75 -32.55 20.03
N GLU A 21 2.04 -32.28 19.83
CA GLU A 21 2.53 -31.24 18.91
C GLU A 21 2.13 -31.47 17.45
N LEU A 22 2.06 -32.74 17.03
CA LEU A 22 1.67 -33.10 15.67
C LEU A 22 0.15 -32.97 15.49
N ALA A 23 -0.63 -33.39 16.49
CA ALA A 23 -2.08 -33.21 16.49
C ALA A 23 -2.47 -31.72 16.37
N SER A 24 -1.78 -30.85 17.10
CA SER A 24 -1.98 -29.39 17.03
C SER A 24 -1.71 -28.83 15.62
N LYS A 25 -0.59 -29.23 14.99
CA LYS A 25 -0.26 -28.80 13.61
C LYS A 25 -1.26 -29.30 12.57
N VAL A 26 -1.74 -30.55 12.72
CA VAL A 26 -2.78 -31.11 11.84
C VAL A 26 -4.08 -30.31 11.99
N ALA A 27 -4.48 -29.98 13.21
CA ALA A 27 -5.66 -29.15 13.45
C ALA A 27 -5.52 -27.74 12.84
N MET A 28 -4.35 -27.10 12.97
CA MET A 28 -4.07 -25.81 12.32
C MET A 28 -4.16 -25.91 10.79
N PHE A 29 -3.59 -26.97 10.19
CA PHE A 29 -3.64 -27.16 8.75
C PHE A 29 -5.07 -27.38 8.25
N GLN A 30 -5.84 -28.21 8.97
CA GLN A 30 -7.23 -28.49 8.64
C GLN A 30 -8.08 -27.21 8.68
N ARG A 31 -7.91 -26.40 9.73
CA ARG A 31 -8.56 -25.08 9.84
C ARG A 31 -8.17 -24.18 8.68
N LYS A 32 -6.88 -24.15 8.31
CA LYS A 32 -6.41 -23.33 7.19
C LYS A 32 -6.99 -23.77 5.85
N ALA A 33 -7.14 -25.08 5.64
CA ALA A 33 -7.76 -25.65 4.45
C ALA A 33 -9.25 -25.29 4.35
N GLU A 34 -9.96 -25.32 5.48
CA GLU A 34 -11.37 -24.95 5.55
C GLU A 34 -11.59 -23.45 5.33
N ASP A 35 -10.78 -22.60 5.96
CA ASP A 35 -10.81 -21.15 5.74
C ASP A 35 -10.50 -20.81 4.27
N HIS A 36 -9.56 -21.53 3.65
CA HIS A 36 -9.25 -21.36 2.24
C HIS A 36 -10.41 -21.79 1.34
N ASP A 37 -11.03 -22.95 1.60
CA ASP A 37 -12.18 -23.42 0.83
C ASP A 37 -13.34 -22.43 0.88
N ARG A 38 -13.65 -21.88 2.07
CA ARG A 38 -14.66 -20.82 2.23
C ARG A 38 -14.31 -19.59 1.38
N LYS A 39 -13.08 -19.07 1.50
CA LYS A 39 -12.66 -17.89 0.72
C LYS A 39 -12.68 -18.11 -0.79
N GLN A 40 -12.41 -19.32 -1.28
CA GLN A 40 -12.51 -19.60 -2.72
C GLN A 40 -13.97 -19.62 -3.19
N LYS A 41 -14.89 -20.17 -2.40
CA LYS A 41 -16.33 -20.10 -2.71
C LYS A 41 -16.84 -18.66 -2.78
N ASP A 42 -16.23 -17.76 -2.01
CA ASP A 42 -16.51 -16.32 -2.01
C ASP A 42 -15.67 -15.50 -3.01
N ASN A 43 -14.85 -16.13 -3.85
CA ASN A 43 -14.04 -15.44 -4.85
C ASN A 43 -14.56 -15.69 -6.29
N PRO A 44 -15.08 -14.69 -7.00
CA PRO A 44 -15.60 -14.85 -8.37
C PRO A 44 -14.55 -15.20 -9.42
N PHE A 45 -13.27 -15.11 -9.07
CA PHE A 45 -12.15 -15.51 -9.92
C PHE A 45 -11.66 -16.94 -9.61
N SER A 46 -12.33 -17.68 -8.73
CA SER A 46 -11.99 -19.07 -8.43
C SER A 46 -12.87 -20.07 -9.17
N GLU A 47 -12.33 -21.26 -9.43
CA GLU A 47 -13.09 -22.39 -10.00
C GLU A 47 -14.15 -22.95 -9.03
N ARG A 48 -14.06 -22.62 -7.72
CA ARG A 48 -14.99 -23.08 -6.67
C ARG A 48 -16.10 -22.08 -6.37
N TRP A 49 -16.16 -20.99 -7.12
CA TRP A 49 -17.18 -19.97 -7.00
C TRP A 49 -18.56 -20.55 -7.28
N ASP A 50 -19.50 -20.37 -6.36
CA ASP A 50 -20.87 -20.89 -6.48
C ASP A 50 -21.90 -19.81 -6.90
N GLY A 51 -21.45 -18.59 -7.18
CA GLY A 51 -22.32 -17.46 -7.56
C GLY A 51 -23.00 -16.76 -6.38
N SER A 52 -22.86 -17.25 -5.15
CA SER A 52 -23.61 -16.75 -3.99
C SER A 52 -23.06 -15.44 -3.41
N ALA A 53 -21.76 -15.17 -3.53
CA ALA A 53 -21.13 -13.99 -2.95
C ALA A 53 -21.26 -12.71 -3.81
N SER A 54 -22.13 -12.74 -4.84
CA SER A 54 -22.49 -11.59 -5.68
C SER A 54 -22.98 -10.37 -4.88
N SER A 55 -23.41 -10.57 -3.63
CA SER A 55 -23.83 -9.54 -2.70
C SER A 55 -22.69 -8.70 -2.10
N ALA A 56 -21.43 -9.15 -2.20
CA ALA A 56 -20.26 -8.44 -1.63
C ALA A 56 -19.57 -7.47 -2.62
N LEU A 57 -20.01 -7.40 -3.88
CA LEU A 57 -19.37 -6.59 -4.93
C LEU A 57 -20.31 -5.52 -5.48
N SER A 58 -21.19 -4.97 -4.65
CA SER A 58 -21.88 -3.74 -5.03
C SER A 58 -20.87 -2.59 -5.10
N LYS A 59 -20.91 -1.82 -6.18
CA LYS A 59 -20.11 -0.58 -6.29
C LYS A 59 -20.52 0.47 -5.25
N ASP A 60 -21.73 0.34 -4.71
CA ASP A 60 -22.27 1.22 -3.69
C ASP A 60 -21.82 0.82 -2.27
N ASP A 61 -21.12 -0.31 -2.11
CA ASP A 61 -20.50 -0.67 -0.83
C ASP A 61 -19.36 0.32 -0.51
N PRO A 62 -19.39 1.01 0.65
CA PRO A 62 -18.29 1.90 1.06
C PRO A 62 -16.91 1.23 1.10
N ARG A 63 -16.87 -0.10 1.28
CA ARG A 63 -15.65 -0.90 1.30
C ARG A 63 -15.27 -1.46 -0.06
N TYR A 64 -16.04 -1.19 -1.11
CA TYR A 64 -15.66 -1.55 -2.48
C TYR A 64 -14.30 -0.93 -2.82
N GLY A 65 -13.40 -1.73 -3.38
CA GLY A 65 -12.03 -1.30 -3.71
C GLY A 65 -11.05 -1.21 -2.53
N HIS A 66 -11.46 -1.58 -1.32
CA HIS A 66 -10.60 -1.59 -0.13
C HIS A 66 -10.18 -3.03 0.25
N PRO A 67 -8.96 -3.23 0.77
CA PRO A 67 -8.55 -4.52 1.30
C PRO A 67 -9.34 -4.87 2.57
N GLU A 68 -9.41 -6.17 2.90
CA GLU A 68 -9.94 -6.63 4.19
C GLU A 68 -9.21 -5.91 5.35
N GLU A 69 -9.96 -5.36 6.30
CA GLU A 69 -9.42 -4.71 7.50
C GLU A 69 -8.56 -5.70 8.31
N GLY A 70 -7.42 -5.23 8.81
CA GLY A 70 -6.42 -6.03 9.53
C GLY A 70 -5.63 -6.98 8.63
N SER A 71 -5.87 -7.01 7.31
CA SER A 71 -5.15 -7.89 6.41
C SER A 71 -3.72 -7.43 6.16
N LYS A 72 -2.87 -8.36 5.73
CA LYS A 72 -1.50 -8.02 5.26
C LYS A 72 -1.52 -7.09 4.05
N THR A 73 -2.57 -7.12 3.24
CA THR A 73 -2.71 -6.23 2.08
C THR A 73 -3.01 -4.81 2.52
N GLU A 74 -3.89 -4.61 3.50
CA GLU A 74 -4.13 -3.31 4.12
C GLU A 74 -2.83 -2.72 4.69
N LYS A 75 -2.12 -3.47 5.52
CA LYS A 75 -0.84 -3.02 6.11
C LYS A 75 0.17 -2.62 5.03
N ARG A 76 0.30 -3.41 3.97
CA ARG A 76 1.20 -3.09 2.85
C ARG A 76 0.75 -1.84 2.09
N GLY A 77 -0.56 -1.67 1.89
CA GLY A 77 -1.12 -0.46 1.27
C GLY A 77 -0.79 0.79 2.08
N GLN A 78 -0.99 0.75 3.40
CA GLN A 78 -0.63 1.85 4.30
C GLN A 78 0.87 2.16 4.26
N GLN A 79 1.72 1.14 4.33
CA GLN A 79 3.17 1.28 4.26
C GLN A 79 3.63 1.88 2.91
N ALA A 80 3.06 1.41 1.80
CA ALA A 80 3.36 1.95 0.47
C ALA A 80 2.91 3.41 0.36
N GLY A 81 1.73 3.76 0.88
CA GLY A 81 1.23 5.13 0.90
C GLY A 81 2.15 6.08 1.69
N GLN A 82 2.60 5.66 2.88
CA GLN A 82 3.57 6.41 3.68
C GLN A 82 4.90 6.60 2.95
N LEU A 83 5.42 5.53 2.34
CA LEU A 83 6.68 5.55 1.60
C LEU A 83 6.61 6.52 0.42
N ILE A 84 5.59 6.40 -0.44
CA ILE A 84 5.40 7.29 -1.59
C ILE A 84 5.22 8.74 -1.13
N SER A 85 4.42 8.99 -0.09
CA SER A 85 4.22 10.35 0.44
C SER A 85 5.53 10.95 0.95
N SER A 86 6.37 10.15 1.61
CA SER A 86 7.69 10.57 2.07
C SER A 86 8.65 10.87 0.91
N GLU A 87 8.63 10.06 -0.15
CA GLU A 87 9.46 10.28 -1.35
C GLU A 87 9.04 11.54 -2.11
N VAL A 88 7.73 11.78 -2.25
CA VAL A 88 7.20 13.00 -2.85
C VAL A 88 7.60 14.22 -2.02
N ARG A 89 7.55 14.14 -0.69
CA ARG A 89 7.99 15.24 0.18
C ARG A 89 9.46 15.57 -0.02
N VAL A 90 10.34 14.58 0.02
CA VAL A 90 11.78 14.77 -0.21
C VAL A 90 12.04 15.39 -1.59
N LEU A 91 11.31 14.95 -2.63
CA LEU A 91 11.39 15.55 -3.95
C LEU A 91 11.00 17.04 -3.92
N CYS A 92 9.88 17.38 -3.28
CA CYS A 92 9.41 18.76 -3.17
C CYS A 92 10.38 19.65 -2.39
N GLU A 93 10.97 19.14 -1.29
CA GLU A 93 12.00 19.84 -0.51
C GLU A 93 13.24 20.13 -1.36
N ASN A 94 13.72 19.15 -2.14
CA ASN A 94 14.84 19.35 -3.06
C ASN A 94 14.53 20.37 -4.16
N VAL A 95 13.34 20.34 -4.77
CA VAL A 95 12.93 21.34 -5.78
C VAL A 95 12.84 22.72 -5.14
N HIS A 96 12.35 22.80 -3.90
CA HIS A 96 12.27 24.06 -3.18
C HIS A 96 13.66 24.61 -2.85
N GLU A 97 14.59 23.79 -2.37
CA GLU A 97 15.93 24.21 -1.95
C GLU A 97 16.85 24.53 -3.14
N PHE A 98 16.87 23.65 -4.14
CA PHE A 98 17.83 23.71 -5.25
C PHE A 98 17.22 24.24 -6.56
N GLY A 99 15.91 24.39 -6.63
CA GLY A 99 15.23 24.92 -7.82
C GLY A 99 15.37 26.43 -7.96
N THR A 100 15.37 26.88 -9.21
CA THR A 100 15.38 28.29 -9.59
C THR A 100 13.96 28.85 -9.62
N GLU A 101 13.76 30.01 -8.99
CA GLU A 101 12.50 30.74 -9.05
C GLU A 101 12.19 31.22 -10.46
N GLN A 102 10.95 31.01 -10.88
CA GLN A 102 10.43 31.42 -12.18
C GLN A 102 9.61 32.72 -12.02
N PRO A 103 9.42 33.49 -13.11
CA PRO A 103 8.63 34.73 -13.07
C PRO A 103 7.17 34.56 -12.60
N ASP A 104 6.62 33.34 -12.67
CA ASP A 104 5.28 33.01 -12.20
C ASP A 104 5.22 32.59 -10.72
N GLY A 105 6.34 32.67 -10.00
CA GLY A 105 6.45 32.30 -8.58
C GLY A 105 6.62 30.80 -8.33
N THR A 106 6.71 29.97 -9.38
CA THR A 106 7.05 28.55 -9.24
C THR A 106 8.56 28.34 -9.12
N ARG A 107 8.98 27.19 -8.60
CA ARG A 107 10.39 26.75 -8.63
C ARG A 107 10.55 25.61 -9.62
N ALA A 108 11.61 25.66 -10.42
CA ALA A 108 11.94 24.63 -11.39
C ALA A 108 13.39 24.19 -11.23
N ILE A 109 13.65 22.91 -11.43
CA ILE A 109 14.98 22.31 -11.39
C ILE A 109 15.13 21.38 -12.60
N THR A 110 16.32 21.31 -13.20
CA THR A 110 16.56 20.36 -14.28
C THR A 110 16.64 18.94 -13.71
N PHE A 111 16.37 17.93 -14.56
CA PHE A 111 16.46 16.54 -14.11
C PHE A 111 17.87 16.18 -13.62
N GLY A 112 18.92 16.68 -14.28
CA GLY A 112 20.31 16.40 -13.92
C GLY A 112 20.69 16.93 -12.54
N GLU A 113 20.31 18.18 -12.23
CA GLU A 113 20.55 18.79 -10.92
C GLU A 113 19.75 18.09 -9.82
N LEU A 114 18.47 17.79 -10.11
CA LEU A 114 17.60 17.07 -9.19
C LEU A 114 18.15 15.67 -8.88
N PHE A 115 18.64 14.95 -9.88
CA PHE A 115 19.22 13.62 -9.71
C PHE A 115 20.46 13.67 -8.80
N GLN A 116 21.33 14.67 -8.98
CA GLN A 116 22.50 14.87 -8.12
C GLN A 116 22.10 15.21 -6.67
N ALA A 117 21.13 16.10 -6.49
CA ALA A 117 20.61 16.46 -5.17
C ALA A 117 19.96 15.27 -4.45
N LEU A 118 19.11 14.51 -5.14
CA LEU A 118 18.49 13.29 -4.60
C LEU A 118 19.55 12.24 -4.26
N ALA A 119 20.53 11.99 -5.14
CA ALA A 119 21.61 11.04 -4.87
C ALA A 119 22.44 11.45 -3.63
N GLY A 120 22.73 12.74 -3.47
CA GLY A 120 23.44 13.28 -2.30
C GLY A 120 22.61 13.23 -1.00
N SER A 121 21.30 13.47 -1.09
CA SER A 121 20.41 13.40 0.08
C SER A 121 20.18 11.97 0.60
N VAL A 122 20.20 10.97 -0.29
CA VAL A 122 20.05 9.55 0.08
C VAL A 122 21.25 9.06 0.88
N SER A 123 22.48 9.53 0.59
CA SER A 123 23.65 9.15 1.40
C SER A 123 23.57 9.73 2.81
N ALA A 124 23.13 10.98 2.95
CA ALA A 124 22.92 11.62 4.26
C ALA A 124 21.76 11.00 5.06
N ALA A 125 20.68 10.59 4.39
CA ALA A 125 19.54 9.93 5.03
C ALA A 125 19.84 8.47 5.43
N ALA A 126 20.72 7.76 4.72
CA ALA A 126 21.18 6.42 5.08
C ALA A 126 22.00 6.43 6.39
N GLU A 127 22.78 7.48 6.63
CA GLU A 127 23.53 7.66 7.87
C GLU A 127 22.60 7.97 9.06
N LYS A 128 21.56 8.79 8.86
CA LYS A 128 20.60 9.15 9.92
C LYS A 128 19.62 8.03 10.29
N ARG A 129 19.38 7.04 9.42
CA ARG A 129 18.47 5.90 9.71
C ARG A 129 19.01 4.90 10.73
N ASN A 130 20.27 5.01 11.14
CA ASN A 130 20.87 4.09 12.13
C ASN A 130 20.62 4.52 13.59
N GLU A 131 20.09 5.72 13.82
CA GLU A 131 19.71 6.23 15.14
C GLU A 131 18.26 6.71 15.11
N ASN A 132 17.46 6.26 16.08
CA ASN A 132 16.04 6.60 16.31
C ASN A 132 14.97 6.02 15.38
N THR A 133 14.49 4.83 15.76
CA THR A 133 13.06 4.50 15.72
C THR A 133 12.38 5.14 16.93
N LYS A 134 11.84 6.35 16.76
CA LYS A 134 10.77 6.98 17.56
C LYS A 134 10.74 8.46 17.19
N GLU A 135 9.73 8.88 16.46
CA GLU A 135 9.15 10.23 16.59
C GLU A 135 7.81 10.24 15.83
N GLU A 136 6.73 10.26 16.61
CA GLU A 136 5.41 10.71 16.16
C GLU A 136 5.39 12.23 16.08
N GLU A 137 6.13 12.81 15.13
CA GLU A 137 6.10 14.26 14.92
C GLU A 137 5.26 14.60 13.70
N SER A 138 4.05 15.09 14.01
CA SER A 138 3.32 16.13 13.28
C SER A 138 3.45 16.09 11.75
N TYR A 139 2.77 15.14 11.12
CA TYR A 139 2.59 15.09 9.67
C TYR A 139 1.55 16.10 9.21
N ALA A 140 1.92 17.37 9.18
CA ALA A 140 1.30 18.31 8.26
C ALA A 140 2.22 18.47 7.06
N TYR A 141 1.63 18.69 5.88
CA TYR A 141 2.26 19.26 4.70
C TYR A 141 2.80 18.28 3.63
N ILE A 142 1.87 17.74 2.83
CA ILE A 142 1.66 18.06 1.41
C ILE A 142 0.27 17.50 1.08
N GLU A 143 -0.75 18.36 0.97
CA GLU A 143 -2.12 17.87 0.80
C GLU A 143 -2.48 17.54 -0.66
N ARG A 144 -1.78 18.09 -1.66
CA ARG A 144 -2.02 17.72 -3.07
C ARG A 144 -0.96 18.28 -4.01
N ILE A 145 -0.42 17.42 -4.89
CA ILE A 145 0.09 17.89 -6.18
C ILE A 145 -1.14 18.29 -6.99
N ARG A 146 -1.30 19.59 -7.30
CA ARG A 146 -2.49 20.10 -8.00
C ARG A 146 -2.43 19.77 -9.48
N GLU A 147 -1.24 19.87 -10.07
CA GLU A 147 -1.02 19.69 -11.50
C GLU A 147 0.45 19.33 -11.78
N ILE A 148 0.67 18.37 -12.70
CA ILE A 148 1.97 18.08 -13.29
C ILE A 148 1.89 18.51 -14.75
N LYS A 149 2.65 19.55 -15.11
CA LYS A 149 2.73 20.01 -16.51
C LYS A 149 3.98 19.47 -17.16
N LYS A 150 3.79 18.70 -18.23
CA LYS A 150 4.85 18.43 -19.20
C LYS A 150 5.05 19.68 -20.04
N ARG A 151 6.23 20.29 -20.00
CA ARG A 151 6.63 21.32 -20.97
C ARG A 151 7.80 20.80 -21.81
N GLU A 152 7.74 21.08 -23.10
CA GLU A 152 8.85 20.86 -24.01
C GLU A 152 9.59 22.19 -24.14
N ASN A 153 10.87 22.20 -23.75
CA ASN A 153 11.72 23.39 -23.82
C ASN A 153 12.95 23.05 -24.65
N GLY A 154 12.83 23.19 -25.98
CA GLY A 154 13.84 22.66 -26.91
C GLY A 154 13.89 21.13 -26.88
N ASP A 155 15.09 20.56 -26.78
CA ASP A 155 15.32 19.10 -26.74
C ASP A 155 15.11 18.47 -25.34
N GLU A 156 14.76 19.26 -24.32
CA GLU A 156 14.67 18.80 -22.93
C GLU A 156 13.21 18.73 -22.44
N LEU A 157 12.88 17.59 -21.80
CA LEU A 157 11.59 17.37 -21.15
C LEU A 157 11.62 17.96 -19.74
N VAL A 158 10.82 19.00 -19.49
CA VAL A 158 10.73 19.65 -18.19
C VAL A 158 9.38 19.34 -17.55
N TYR A 159 9.41 18.75 -16.35
CA TYR A 159 8.22 18.53 -15.52
C TYR A 159 8.11 19.65 -14.50
N VAL A 160 6.99 20.39 -14.55
CA VAL A 160 6.68 21.46 -13.59
C VAL A 160 5.64 20.94 -12.61
N PHE A 161 5.98 20.91 -11.33
CA PHE A 161 5.10 20.49 -10.25
C PHE A 161 4.47 21.73 -9.60
N VAL A 162 3.14 21.83 -9.66
CA VAL A 162 2.39 22.86 -8.93
C VAL A 162 1.96 22.26 -7.60
N ILE A 163 2.65 22.68 -6.53
CA ILE A 163 2.40 22.23 -5.16
C ILE A 163 1.55 23.30 -4.46
N GLU A 164 0.31 22.97 -4.09
CA GLU A 164 -0.44 23.80 -3.15
C GLU A 164 -0.14 23.32 -1.74
N ALA A 165 0.22 24.28 -0.92
CA ALA A 165 0.97 24.04 0.28
C ALA A 165 0.17 24.74 1.39
N PHE A 166 -0.80 24.01 1.95
CA PHE A 166 -1.69 24.51 3.01
C PHE A 166 -1.07 24.18 4.37
N TYR A 167 -0.65 25.21 5.10
CA TYR A 167 -0.28 25.10 6.50
C TYR A 167 -1.54 25.26 7.34
N GLU A 168 -2.06 24.18 7.89
CA GLU A 168 -3.07 24.27 8.94
C GLU A 168 -2.35 24.19 10.30
N LEU A 169 -2.17 25.35 10.95
CA LEU A 169 -1.72 25.40 12.34
C LEU A 169 -2.83 24.79 13.21
N ARG A 170 -2.53 23.69 13.91
CA ARG A 170 -3.32 23.25 15.06
C ARG A 170 -2.53 23.48 16.34
#